data_AF-A0A8H4WTA2-F1
#
_entry.id   AF-A0A8H4WTA2-F1
#
_cell.length_a   1.000
_cell.length_b   1.000
_cell.length_c   1.000
_cell.angle_alpha   90.00
_cell.angle_beta   90.00
_cell.angle_gamma   90.00
#
_symmetry.space_group_name_H-M   'P 1'
#
loop_
_entity.id
_entity.type
_entity.pdbx_description
1 polymer ?
#
loop_
_entity_poly.entity_id
_entity_poly.type
_entity_poly.pdbx_seq_one_letter_code
_entity_poly.pdbx_strand_id
1 'polypeptide(L)'
;MLTTLFLSALACSHFAQGHGTITRVVGANGVVMPGLTLLDGTPRSSTSAASGAQVDTSVIRDPELATSKASALGRTSKGPVDASRVIKTFMNGLKGRSLADTILGGGEEATREVVSFVTGNAGAVVNGVQDGIESSPVGGMALGAEHTANGLLDDFFQTAKGVPSPRGYIEDGVQKSAGAGAKAGLPTTASDGTLKLIYHQVNEDGAGPLLVDIDFTSGGTDPSAFKSVEVVQNIIGVLGFSTVSSTDFPVVVKVPVGKVCSGTVAGVSGVCIARVRNSATAGPFGGAAAFTHNPEAAEGRKASAKFRHRQV
;
A
#
# COMPACT_ATOMS: atom_id res chain seq x y z
N MET A 1 20.32 -30.31 51.16
CA MET A 1 19.02 -29.63 50.98
C MET A 1 19.29 -28.17 50.66
N LEU A 2 19.22 -27.77 49.39
CA LEU A 2 18.58 -26.52 48.92
C LEU A 2 18.66 -26.48 47.40
N THR A 3 17.77 -27.25 46.79
CA THR A 3 17.25 -26.99 45.45
C THR A 3 16.25 -25.84 45.53
N THR A 4 16.10 -25.11 44.41
CA THR A 4 15.07 -24.10 44.05
C THR A 4 15.39 -22.62 44.29
N LEU A 5 14.82 -21.79 43.39
CA LEU A 5 14.88 -20.34 43.19
C LEU A 5 16.00 -19.86 42.24
N PHE A 6 15.78 -19.25 41.08
CA PHE A 6 14.56 -18.79 40.40
C PHE A 6 14.82 -18.79 38.87
N LEU A 7 13.99 -19.54 38.16
CA LEU A 7 13.72 -19.39 36.73
C LEU A 7 12.76 -18.18 36.61
N SER A 8 13.21 -17.02 36.13
CA SER A 8 12.34 -15.94 35.56
C SER A 8 13.17 -14.73 35.11
N ALA A 9 13.95 -14.90 34.05
CA ALA A 9 14.51 -13.77 33.30
C ALA A 9 14.35 -13.97 31.78
N LEU A 10 13.26 -14.61 31.36
CA LEU A 10 12.99 -14.89 29.95
C LEU A 10 11.53 -14.63 29.58
N ALA A 11 11.09 -13.38 29.70
CA ALA A 11 9.80 -12.93 29.16
C ALA A 11 9.77 -11.46 28.71
N CYS A 12 10.92 -10.85 28.43
CA CYS A 12 10.99 -9.54 27.74
C CYS A 12 11.49 -9.73 26.30
N SER A 13 10.91 -10.69 25.57
CA SER A 13 11.18 -10.87 24.15
C SER A 13 10.29 -9.96 23.32
N HIS A 14 10.88 -8.84 22.90
CA HIS A 14 10.75 -8.32 21.54
C HIS A 14 9.40 -7.74 21.11
N PHE A 15 9.01 -6.60 21.70
CA PHE A 15 8.32 -5.58 20.91
C PHE A 15 9.35 -4.99 19.94
N ALA A 16 9.61 -5.70 18.85
CA ALA A 16 10.48 -5.23 17.78
C ALA A 16 9.86 -3.93 17.25
N GLN A 17 10.51 -2.81 17.54
CA GLN A 17 9.95 -1.47 17.44
C GLN A 17 10.30 -0.76 16.12
N GLY A 18 10.77 -1.45 15.08
CA GLY A 18 10.95 -0.86 13.74
C GLY A 18 9.70 -0.99 12.89
N HIS A 19 9.30 0.08 12.22
CA HIS A 19 7.95 0.17 11.68
C HIS A 19 7.91 0.85 10.34
N GLY A 20 7.43 0.11 9.36
CA GLY A 20 6.87 0.67 8.15
C GLY A 20 5.90 -0.31 7.52
N THR A 21 5.07 0.18 6.62
CA THR A 21 3.98 -0.61 6.03
C THR A 21 3.62 -0.07 4.67
N ILE A 22 2.99 -0.90 3.83
CA ILE A 22 2.51 -0.45 2.52
C ILE A 22 1.16 0.20 2.72
N THR A 23 1.06 1.52 2.61
CA THR A 23 -0.24 2.21 2.74
C THR A 23 -1.07 2.11 1.48
N ARG A 24 -0.43 2.15 0.31
CA ARG A 24 -1.15 2.13 -0.98
C ARG A 24 -0.45 1.31 -2.04
N VAL A 25 -1.27 0.70 -2.89
CA VAL A 25 -0.90 0.09 -4.16
C VAL A 25 -1.53 0.96 -5.24
N VAL A 26 -0.70 1.53 -6.12
CA VAL A 26 -1.15 2.46 -7.17
C VAL A 26 -1.06 1.76 -8.51
N GLY A 27 -2.22 1.43 -9.08
CA GLY A 27 -2.34 0.71 -10.34
C GLY A 27 -2.28 1.64 -11.53
N ALA A 28 -1.68 1.17 -12.63
CA ALA A 28 -1.67 1.91 -13.90
C ALA A 28 -3.08 2.04 -14.53
N ASN A 29 -4.04 1.25 -14.06
CA ASN A 29 -5.47 1.38 -14.36
C ASN A 29 -6.18 2.49 -13.56
N GLY A 30 -5.44 3.32 -12.80
CA GLY A 30 -6.01 4.40 -11.96
C GLY A 30 -6.61 3.90 -10.65
N VAL A 31 -6.51 2.60 -10.35
CA VAL A 31 -7.02 2.01 -9.12
C VAL A 31 -5.99 2.15 -8.01
N VAL A 32 -6.42 2.73 -6.89
CA VAL A 32 -5.64 2.77 -5.65
C VAL A 32 -6.27 1.84 -4.62
N MET A 33 -5.48 0.92 -4.09
CA MET A 33 -5.92 -0.03 -3.08
C MET A 33 -5.06 0.09 -1.81
N PRO A 34 -5.62 -0.04 -0.61
CA PRO A 34 -4.83 -0.12 0.62
C PRO A 34 -3.92 -1.35 0.63
N GLY A 35 -2.78 -1.27 1.34
CA GLY A 35 -2.00 -2.46 1.63
C GLY A 35 -2.77 -3.47 2.49
N LEU A 36 -2.38 -4.75 2.39
CA LEU A 36 -3.11 -5.86 2.99
C LEU A 36 -2.98 -5.95 4.51
N THR A 37 -1.98 -5.28 5.05
CA THR A 37 -1.73 -5.20 6.49
C THR A 37 -2.51 -4.07 7.15
N LEU A 38 -2.97 -3.07 6.39
CA LEU A 38 -3.53 -1.83 6.92
C LEU A 38 -4.69 -2.01 7.88
N LEU A 39 -4.65 -1.30 8.99
CA LEU A 39 -5.73 -1.22 9.95
C LEU A 39 -6.20 0.24 10.04
N ASP A 40 -7.47 0.47 9.74
CA ASP A 40 -8.10 1.76 9.97
C ASP A 40 -8.03 2.12 11.47
N GLY A 41 -7.94 3.42 11.76
CA GLY A 41 -7.68 3.97 13.10
C GLY A 41 -6.20 4.09 13.44
N THR A 42 -5.28 3.58 12.62
CA THR A 42 -3.83 3.66 12.87
C THR A 42 -3.32 5.09 12.67
N PRO A 43 -2.74 5.76 13.68
CA PRO A 43 -2.17 7.10 13.49
C PRO A 43 -0.91 7.04 12.61
N ARG A 44 -0.81 7.89 11.58
CA ARG A 44 0.39 7.97 10.71
C ARG A 44 1.31 9.14 11.02
N SER A 45 0.87 10.07 11.86
CA SER A 45 1.69 11.21 12.30
C SER A 45 2.36 10.97 13.66
N SER A 46 2.48 9.70 14.07
CA SER A 46 3.06 9.29 15.35
C SER A 46 4.05 8.17 15.10
N THR A 47 5.10 8.12 15.90
CA THR A 47 6.18 7.14 15.79
C THR A 47 6.12 6.09 16.91
N SER A 48 5.28 6.30 17.93
CA SER A 48 5.30 5.53 19.16
C SER A 48 4.40 4.29 19.11
N ALA A 49 4.89 3.17 19.65
CA ALA A 49 4.09 1.96 19.83
C ALA A 49 2.84 2.22 20.69
N ALA A 50 2.96 3.05 21.74
CA ALA A 50 1.88 3.37 22.66
C ALA A 50 0.69 4.05 21.98
N SER A 51 0.93 4.84 20.92
CA SER A 51 -0.13 5.47 20.13
C SER A 51 -0.88 4.50 19.21
N GLY A 52 -0.34 3.30 18.99
CA GLY A 52 -0.86 2.36 18.02
C GLY A 52 -0.40 2.60 16.58
N ALA A 53 0.49 3.56 16.30
CA ALA A 53 1.01 3.86 14.94
C ALA A 53 1.71 2.69 14.22
N GLN A 54 1.94 1.62 14.97
CA GLN A 54 2.78 0.47 14.67
C GLN A 54 1.97 -0.82 14.48
N VAL A 55 0.66 -0.78 14.76
CA VAL A 55 -0.16 -1.99 14.92
C VAL A 55 -0.37 -2.79 13.63
N ASP A 56 -0.15 -2.16 12.47
CA ASP A 56 -0.36 -2.72 11.14
C ASP A 56 0.93 -2.85 10.31
N THR A 57 2.09 -2.73 10.96
CA THR A 57 3.34 -3.22 10.40
C THR A 57 3.42 -4.73 10.58
N SER A 58 3.76 -5.44 9.50
CA SER A 58 4.05 -6.86 9.56
C SER A 58 5.49 -7.10 9.95
N VAL A 59 5.70 -8.04 10.86
CA VAL A 59 6.99 -8.67 11.16
C VAL A 59 7.13 -9.92 10.27
N ILE A 60 8.11 -9.92 9.38
CA ILE A 60 8.28 -10.91 8.31
C ILE A 60 9.63 -11.62 8.45
N ARG A 61 9.73 -12.50 9.44
CA ARG A 61 10.92 -13.31 9.70
C ARG A 61 10.80 -14.66 9.01
N ASP A 62 11.76 -15.03 8.18
CA ASP A 62 11.73 -16.30 7.42
C ASP A 62 11.47 -17.54 8.29
N PRO A 63 12.07 -17.69 9.48
CA PRO A 63 11.78 -18.84 10.34
C PRO A 63 10.36 -18.89 10.93
N GLU A 64 9.60 -17.78 10.87
CA GLU A 64 8.24 -17.71 11.39
C GLU A 64 7.18 -18.00 10.31
N LEU A 65 7.53 -17.90 9.02
CA LEU A 65 6.59 -18.05 7.92
C LEU A 65 6.04 -19.48 7.82
N ALA A 66 4.75 -19.62 7.51
CA ALA A 66 4.02 -20.90 7.48
C ALA A 66 4.02 -21.68 8.82
N THR A 67 4.16 -20.96 9.93
CA THR A 67 3.88 -21.50 11.27
C THR A 67 2.52 -20.99 11.76
N SER A 68 2.04 -21.50 12.90
CA SER A 68 0.85 -20.92 13.55
C SER A 68 1.07 -19.47 14.03
N LYS A 69 2.32 -19.00 14.11
CA LYS A 69 2.69 -17.66 14.57
C LYS A 69 2.53 -16.60 13.48
N ALA A 70 2.85 -16.94 12.23
CA ALA A 70 2.83 -16.00 11.11
C ALA A 70 2.42 -16.68 9.80
N SER A 71 1.65 -15.95 9.01
CA SER A 71 1.29 -16.33 7.63
C SER A 71 2.50 -16.18 6.70
N ALA A 72 2.34 -16.49 5.41
CA ALA A 72 3.37 -16.15 4.42
C ALA A 72 3.60 -14.63 4.27
N LEU A 73 2.68 -13.80 4.76
CA LEU A 73 2.77 -12.33 4.78
C LEU A 73 3.29 -11.79 6.12
N GLY A 74 3.71 -12.68 7.03
CA GLY A 74 4.15 -12.33 8.38
C GLY A 74 2.99 -12.24 9.38
N ARG A 75 3.21 -11.46 10.43
CA ARG A 75 2.27 -11.23 11.54
C ARG A 75 2.35 -9.81 12.05
N THR A 76 1.26 -9.34 12.63
CA THR A 76 1.21 -8.08 13.38
C THR A 76 1.03 -8.37 14.88
N SER A 77 0.86 -7.32 15.68
CA SER A 77 0.41 -7.44 17.08
C SER A 77 -0.95 -8.14 17.23
N LYS A 78 -1.72 -8.27 16.14
CA LYS A 78 -3.05 -8.91 16.09
C LYS A 78 -3.01 -10.36 15.61
N GLY A 79 -1.83 -10.91 15.30
CA GLY A 79 -1.63 -12.27 14.83
C GLY A 79 -1.20 -12.37 13.36
N PRO A 80 -1.29 -13.56 12.75
CA PRO A 80 -0.98 -13.77 11.34
C PRO A 80 -1.75 -12.81 10.42
N VAL A 81 -1.07 -12.24 9.43
CA VAL A 81 -1.70 -11.36 8.42
C VAL A 81 -2.62 -12.19 7.51
N ASP A 82 -3.85 -11.72 7.31
CA ASP A 82 -4.81 -12.30 6.36
C ASP A 82 -5.05 -11.34 5.19
N ALA A 83 -4.57 -11.73 4.00
CA ALA A 83 -4.76 -10.99 2.75
C ALA A 83 -6.24 -10.78 2.41
N SER A 84 -7.09 -11.74 2.77
CA SER A 84 -8.50 -11.74 2.39
C SER A 84 -9.28 -10.60 3.02
N ARG A 85 -8.84 -10.07 4.18
CA ARG A 85 -9.53 -9.01 4.91
C ARG A 85 -9.68 -7.73 4.08
N VAL A 86 -8.56 -7.20 3.59
CA VAL A 86 -8.55 -5.95 2.81
C VAL A 86 -9.10 -6.18 1.41
N ILE A 87 -8.71 -7.28 0.74
CA ILE A 87 -9.22 -7.62 -0.60
C ILE A 87 -10.74 -7.78 -0.59
N LYS A 88 -11.31 -8.53 0.36
CA LYS A 88 -12.76 -8.72 0.44
C LYS A 88 -13.50 -7.40 0.70
N THR A 89 -12.97 -6.54 1.56
CA THR A 89 -13.58 -5.23 1.86
C THR A 89 -13.52 -4.33 0.64
N PHE A 90 -12.38 -4.28 -0.03
CA PHE A 90 -12.18 -3.50 -1.25
C PHE A 90 -13.09 -3.95 -2.40
N MET A 91 -13.31 -5.26 -2.53
CA MET A 91 -14.09 -5.82 -3.63
C MET A 91 -15.59 -5.85 -3.37
N ASN A 92 -16.00 -6.11 -2.12
CA ASN A 92 -17.41 -6.38 -1.78
C ASN A 92 -18.04 -5.28 -0.92
N GLY A 93 -17.26 -4.30 -0.48
CA GLY A 93 -17.72 -3.27 0.46
C GLY A 93 -17.83 -3.78 1.90
N LEU A 94 -18.33 -2.91 2.79
CA LEU A 94 -18.62 -3.22 4.18
C LEU A 94 -20.09 -3.60 4.35
N LYS A 95 -20.39 -4.66 5.12
CA LYS A 95 -21.77 -5.01 5.45
C LYS A 95 -22.41 -3.86 6.25
N GLY A 96 -23.45 -3.23 5.70
CA GLY A 96 -24.18 -2.13 6.34
C GLY A 96 -23.83 -0.72 5.83
N ARG A 97 -22.84 -0.59 4.93
CA ARG A 97 -22.70 0.56 4.02
C ARG A 97 -23.07 0.06 2.63
N SER A 98 -24.21 0.49 2.11
CA SER A 98 -24.67 0.02 0.80
C SER A 98 -23.81 0.63 -0.30
N LEU A 99 -23.63 -0.09 -1.41
CA LEU A 99 -23.19 0.50 -2.68
C LEU A 99 -24.06 1.73 -3.06
N ALA A 100 -25.30 1.77 -2.52
CA ALA A 100 -26.21 2.91 -2.59
C ALA A 100 -25.76 4.11 -1.75
N ASP A 101 -25.02 3.98 -0.64
CA ASP A 101 -24.51 5.15 0.10
C ASP A 101 -23.35 5.82 -0.65
N THR A 102 -22.53 5.04 -1.36
CA THR A 102 -21.45 5.56 -2.22
C THR A 102 -21.97 6.11 -3.55
N ILE A 103 -23.06 5.55 -4.11
CA ILE A 103 -23.64 5.99 -5.40
C ILE A 103 -24.73 7.06 -5.22
N LEU A 104 -25.57 6.97 -4.18
CA LEU A 104 -26.64 7.94 -3.88
C LEU A 104 -26.18 9.05 -2.93
N GLY A 105 -25.08 8.86 -2.20
CA GLY A 105 -24.38 9.92 -1.46
C GLY A 105 -23.31 10.63 -2.29
N GLY A 106 -23.30 10.44 -3.62
CA GLY A 106 -22.35 10.98 -4.59
C GLY A 106 -22.42 12.50 -4.76
N GLY A 107 -22.19 13.23 -3.67
CA GLY A 107 -21.89 14.66 -3.66
C GLY A 107 -20.37 14.89 -3.58
N GLU A 108 -20.00 16.16 -3.65
CA GLU A 108 -18.61 16.65 -3.62
C GLU A 108 -17.80 16.12 -2.42
N GLU A 109 -18.45 15.79 -1.30
CA GLU A 109 -17.83 15.24 -0.09
C GLU A 109 -17.33 13.80 -0.27
N ALA A 110 -18.12 12.91 -0.88
CA ALA A 110 -17.68 11.56 -1.21
C ALA A 110 -16.53 11.58 -2.23
N THR A 111 -16.58 12.51 -3.20
CA THR A 111 -15.48 12.73 -4.14
C THR A 111 -14.22 13.24 -3.45
N ARG A 112 -14.33 14.21 -2.54
CA ARG A 112 -13.20 14.71 -1.73
C ARG A 112 -12.59 13.62 -0.85
N GLU A 113 -13.41 12.77 -0.26
CA GLU A 113 -12.96 11.66 0.58
C GLU A 113 -12.16 10.63 -0.22
N VAL A 114 -12.65 10.26 -1.41
CA VAL A 114 -11.96 9.37 -2.36
C VAL A 114 -10.66 10.01 -2.85
N VAL A 115 -10.68 11.29 -3.25
CA VAL A 115 -9.46 12.01 -3.68
C VAL A 115 -8.44 12.07 -2.55
N SER A 116 -8.85 12.39 -1.32
CA SER A 116 -7.97 12.41 -0.14
C SER A 116 -7.34 11.04 0.13
N PHE A 117 -8.09 9.96 -0.02
CA PHE A 117 -7.51 8.62 0.07
C PHE A 117 -6.52 8.35 -1.08
N VAL A 118 -6.88 8.68 -2.32
CA VAL A 118 -6.05 8.43 -3.51
C VAL A 118 -4.72 9.19 -3.43
N THR A 119 -4.76 10.47 -3.09
CA THR A 119 -3.57 11.34 -3.06
C THR A 119 -2.82 11.25 -1.73
N GLY A 120 -3.49 10.92 -0.63
CA GLY A 120 -2.88 10.85 0.70
C GLY A 120 -2.08 12.09 1.08
N ASN A 121 -0.89 11.85 1.64
CA ASN A 121 0.06 12.91 1.99
C ASN A 121 0.52 13.71 0.76
N ALA A 122 0.57 13.12 -0.44
CA ALA A 122 0.91 13.85 -1.66
C ALA A 122 -0.15 14.92 -2.00
N GLY A 123 -1.42 14.67 -1.68
CA GLY A 123 -2.48 15.68 -1.78
C GLY A 123 -2.38 16.78 -0.72
N ALA A 124 -1.80 16.48 0.45
CA ALA A 124 -1.59 17.50 1.48
C ALA A 124 -0.49 18.51 1.09
N VAL A 125 0.52 18.08 0.31
CA VAL A 125 1.56 18.98 -0.23
C VAL A 125 0.94 20.05 -1.14
N VAL A 126 -0.06 19.70 -1.94
CA VAL A 126 -0.77 20.67 -2.80
C VAL A 126 -1.87 21.43 -2.09
N ASN A 127 -2.53 20.93 -1.05
CA ASN A 127 -3.44 21.78 -0.25
C ASN A 127 -2.71 22.98 0.38
N GLY A 128 -1.42 22.85 0.72
CA GLY A 128 -0.59 23.98 1.14
C GLY A 128 -0.13 24.90 -0.01
N VAL A 129 -0.19 24.42 -1.26
CA VAL A 129 0.06 25.20 -2.49
C VAL A 129 -1.24 25.83 -3.02
N GLN A 130 -2.41 25.25 -2.71
CA GLN A 130 -3.73 25.71 -3.11
C GLN A 130 -4.03 27.10 -2.53
N ASP A 131 -3.62 27.38 -1.29
CA ASP A 131 -3.67 28.72 -0.68
C ASP A 131 -2.86 29.77 -1.48
N GLY A 132 -1.90 29.35 -2.30
CA GLY A 132 -1.15 30.21 -3.22
C GLY A 132 -1.74 30.30 -4.63
N ILE A 133 -2.42 29.25 -5.11
CA ILE A 133 -2.98 29.17 -6.48
C ILE A 133 -4.33 29.88 -6.61
N GLU A 134 -5.11 30.00 -5.53
CA GLU A 134 -6.36 30.78 -5.50
C GLU A 134 -6.15 32.29 -5.75
N SER A 135 -4.89 32.77 -5.74
CA SER A 135 -4.53 34.15 -6.06
C SER A 135 -4.30 34.42 -7.56
N SER A 136 -4.38 33.41 -8.44
CA SER A 136 -4.09 33.57 -9.87
C SER A 136 -5.37 33.58 -10.74
N PRO A 137 -5.62 34.61 -11.57
CA PRO A 137 -6.90 34.80 -12.28
C PRO A 137 -7.18 33.77 -13.39
N VAL A 138 -6.28 32.80 -13.59
CA VAL A 138 -6.35 31.76 -14.64
C VAL A 138 -6.58 30.35 -14.05
N GLY A 139 -6.60 30.20 -12.72
CA GLY A 139 -6.66 28.90 -12.02
C GLY A 139 -8.04 28.22 -11.98
N GLY A 140 -9.10 28.89 -12.45
CA GLY A 140 -10.49 28.41 -12.40
C GLY A 140 -10.96 27.60 -13.62
N MET A 141 -10.05 27.10 -14.46
CA MET A 141 -10.42 26.28 -15.62
C MET A 141 -10.58 24.82 -15.21
N ALA A 142 -11.83 24.41 -14.96
CA ALA A 142 -12.37 23.06 -15.05
C ALA A 142 -11.35 21.92 -15.29
N LEU A 143 -10.76 21.40 -14.21
CA LEU A 143 -10.01 20.15 -14.21
C LEU A 143 -10.86 19.10 -13.49
N GLY A 144 -11.25 18.04 -14.19
CA GLY A 144 -11.92 16.91 -13.54
C GLY A 144 -11.04 16.35 -12.42
N ALA A 145 -11.61 16.15 -11.23
CA ALA A 145 -10.90 15.73 -10.01
C ALA A 145 -10.05 14.45 -10.16
N GLU A 146 -10.38 13.61 -11.16
CA GLU A 146 -9.63 12.39 -11.49
C GLU A 146 -8.31 12.67 -12.22
N HIS A 147 -8.26 13.68 -13.09
CA HIS A 147 -7.06 14.06 -13.83
C HIS A 147 -6.02 14.74 -12.93
N THR A 148 -6.47 15.46 -11.90
CA THR A 148 -5.59 16.05 -10.90
C THR A 148 -5.01 14.99 -9.96
N ALA A 149 -5.79 14.01 -9.52
CA ALA A 149 -5.32 12.99 -8.59
C ALA A 149 -4.22 12.09 -9.20
N ASN A 150 -4.39 11.66 -10.45
CA ASN A 150 -3.38 10.87 -11.16
C ASN A 150 -2.09 11.69 -11.41
N GLY A 151 -2.22 12.97 -11.76
CA GLY A 151 -1.06 13.86 -11.93
C GLY A 151 -0.25 14.06 -10.63
N LEU A 152 -0.92 14.18 -9.49
CA LEU A 152 -0.28 14.30 -8.18
C LEU A 152 0.47 13.02 -7.77
N LEU A 153 -0.12 11.86 -8.05
CA LEU A 153 0.56 10.59 -7.81
C LEU A 153 1.76 10.41 -8.73
N ASP A 154 1.65 10.80 -10.00
CA ASP A 154 2.79 10.75 -10.92
C ASP A 154 3.93 11.67 -10.48
N ASP A 155 3.63 12.90 -10.04
CA ASP A 155 4.63 13.79 -9.45
C ASP A 155 5.27 13.17 -8.19
N PHE A 156 4.45 12.61 -7.29
CA PHE A 156 4.95 11.91 -6.10
C PHE A 156 5.96 10.80 -6.44
N PHE A 157 5.66 9.94 -7.43
CA PHE A 157 6.59 8.88 -7.83
C PHE A 157 7.84 9.40 -8.54
N GLN A 158 7.75 10.52 -9.27
CA GLN A 158 8.87 11.08 -10.02
C GLN A 158 9.81 11.93 -9.17
N THR A 159 9.29 12.71 -8.22
CA THR A 159 10.04 13.78 -7.56
C THR A 159 10.16 13.63 -6.04
N ALA A 160 9.24 12.90 -5.40
CA ALA A 160 9.22 12.86 -3.93
C ALA A 160 10.40 12.07 -3.35
N LYS A 161 11.08 12.69 -2.38
CA LYS A 161 12.12 12.07 -1.55
C LYS A 161 11.59 11.63 -0.19
N GLY A 162 10.27 11.55 -0.04
CA GLY A 162 9.57 11.38 1.23
C GLY A 162 8.60 12.54 1.48
N VAL A 163 7.36 12.22 1.88
CA VAL A 163 6.33 13.20 2.24
C VAL A 163 5.84 12.92 3.67
N PRO A 164 6.15 13.79 4.65
CA PRO A 164 5.71 13.62 6.03
C PRO A 164 4.18 13.60 6.15
N SER A 165 3.69 12.84 7.11
CA SER A 165 2.25 12.77 7.40
C SER A 165 1.77 14.03 8.10
N PRO A 166 0.64 14.60 7.68
CA PRO A 166 0.01 15.71 8.39
C PRO A 166 -0.27 15.34 9.84
N ARG A 167 -0.13 16.31 10.75
CA ARG A 167 -0.44 16.10 12.17
C ARG A 167 -1.89 15.63 12.34
N GLY A 168 -2.08 14.55 13.08
CA GLY A 168 -3.39 13.98 13.36
C GLY A 168 -3.94 13.11 12.23
N TYR A 169 -3.15 12.81 11.18
CA TYR A 169 -3.58 11.88 10.14
C TYR A 169 -3.81 10.49 10.74
N ILE A 170 -5.03 9.98 10.54
CA ILE A 170 -5.47 8.65 10.93
C ILE A 170 -5.73 7.84 9.66
N GLU A 171 -5.22 6.62 9.61
CA GLU A 171 -5.51 5.68 8.53
C GLU A 171 -7.00 5.34 8.51
N ASP A 172 -7.63 5.47 7.35
CA ASP A 172 -9.02 5.08 7.11
C ASP A 172 -9.22 4.53 5.69
N GLY A 173 -8.11 4.17 5.02
CA GLY A 173 -8.11 3.76 3.63
C GLY A 173 -8.90 2.49 3.35
N VAL A 174 -8.99 1.55 4.30
CA VAL A 174 -9.76 0.31 4.09
C VAL A 174 -11.25 0.64 4.02
N GLN A 175 -11.76 1.47 4.92
CA GLN A 175 -13.13 1.94 4.90
C GLN A 175 -13.43 2.83 3.68
N LYS A 176 -12.54 3.77 3.33
CA LYS A 176 -12.74 4.71 2.21
C LYS A 176 -12.74 4.04 0.84
N SER A 177 -11.97 2.98 0.68
CA SER A 177 -11.87 2.22 -0.59
C SER A 177 -12.84 1.03 -0.66
N ALA A 178 -13.66 0.82 0.36
CA ALA A 178 -14.56 -0.32 0.43
C ALA A 178 -15.52 -0.36 -0.77
N GLY A 179 -15.53 -1.48 -1.49
CA GLY A 179 -16.37 -1.71 -2.68
C GLY A 179 -15.86 -1.07 -3.97
N ALA A 180 -14.78 -0.27 -3.95
CA ALA A 180 -14.22 0.34 -5.16
C ALA A 180 -13.77 -0.71 -6.19
N GLY A 181 -13.28 -1.86 -5.72
CA GLY A 181 -12.84 -2.97 -6.55
C GLY A 181 -13.95 -3.68 -7.32
N ALA A 182 -15.22 -3.56 -6.89
CA ALA A 182 -16.36 -4.22 -7.56
C ALA A 182 -16.48 -3.81 -9.03
N LYS A 183 -16.18 -2.54 -9.33
CA LYS A 183 -16.23 -1.99 -10.70
C LYS A 183 -14.85 -1.86 -11.32
N ALA A 184 -13.87 -1.42 -10.54
CA ALA A 184 -12.56 -1.04 -11.07
C ALA A 184 -11.57 -2.21 -11.12
N GLY A 185 -11.86 -3.32 -10.43
CA GLY A 185 -10.93 -4.42 -10.24
C GLY A 185 -9.78 -4.05 -9.30
N LEU A 186 -8.73 -4.88 -9.27
CA LEU A 186 -7.52 -4.61 -8.49
C LEU A 186 -6.55 -3.68 -9.24
N PRO A 187 -5.60 -3.04 -8.54
CA PRO A 187 -4.49 -2.32 -9.17
C PRO A 187 -3.75 -3.20 -10.18
N THR A 188 -3.39 -2.63 -11.34
CA THR A 188 -2.56 -3.32 -12.34
C THR A 188 -1.14 -2.76 -12.37
N THR A 189 -0.17 -3.56 -12.80
CA THR A 189 1.12 -2.99 -13.23
C THR A 189 0.95 -2.08 -14.46
N ALA A 190 1.92 -1.21 -14.71
CA ALA A 190 2.04 -0.52 -15.99
C ALA A 190 2.44 -1.49 -17.12
N SER A 191 2.37 -1.00 -18.36
CA SER A 191 2.71 -1.79 -19.56
C SER A 191 4.17 -2.23 -19.60
N ASP A 192 5.06 -1.52 -18.92
CA ASP A 192 6.46 -1.91 -18.76
C ASP A 192 6.66 -2.92 -17.61
N GLY A 193 5.60 -3.35 -16.93
CA GLY A 193 5.67 -4.27 -15.79
C GLY A 193 6.02 -3.61 -14.46
N THR A 194 6.02 -2.27 -14.35
CA THR A 194 6.24 -1.61 -13.06
C THR A 194 5.00 -1.64 -12.16
N LEU A 195 5.23 -1.94 -10.88
CA LEU A 195 4.26 -1.86 -9.79
C LEU A 195 4.65 -0.69 -8.88
N LYS A 196 3.72 0.24 -8.66
CA LYS A 196 3.92 1.42 -7.80
C LYS A 196 3.28 1.19 -6.42
N LEU A 197 4.06 1.40 -5.37
CA LEU A 197 3.66 1.25 -3.98
C LEU A 197 3.99 2.53 -3.20
N ILE A 198 3.12 2.91 -2.27
CA ILE A 198 3.45 3.91 -1.25
C ILE A 198 3.77 3.17 0.04
N TYR A 199 5.00 3.35 0.52
CA TYR A 199 5.47 2.79 1.77
C TYR A 199 5.55 3.89 2.81
N HIS A 200 4.90 3.68 3.94
CA HIS A 200 4.97 4.58 5.07
C HIS A 200 6.02 4.10 6.05
N GLN A 201 7.08 4.90 6.24
CA GLN A 201 8.04 4.71 7.30
C GLN A 201 7.49 5.36 8.58
N VAL A 202 7.17 4.56 9.59
CA VAL A 202 6.63 5.04 10.87
C VAL A 202 7.75 5.65 11.71
N ASN A 203 8.90 4.98 11.81
CA ASN A 203 10.03 5.42 12.63
C ASN A 203 11.37 5.00 12.05
N GLU A 204 12.45 5.25 12.80
CA GLU A 204 13.83 5.16 12.34
C GLU A 204 14.18 3.76 11.80
N ASP A 205 13.71 2.69 12.43
CA ASP A 205 13.98 1.27 12.05
C ASP A 205 12.96 0.71 11.02
N GLY A 206 12.22 1.62 10.36
CA GLY A 206 11.29 1.33 9.28
C GLY A 206 11.81 1.70 7.89
N ALA A 207 13.06 2.14 7.76
CA ALA A 207 13.63 2.55 6.49
C ALA A 207 14.00 1.35 5.59
N GLY A 208 14.56 1.66 4.43
CA GLY A 208 15.10 0.66 3.50
C GLY A 208 16.59 0.29 3.75
N PRO A 209 17.24 -0.36 2.77
CA PRO A 209 16.65 -0.80 1.50
C PRO A 209 15.58 -1.86 1.74
N LEU A 210 14.48 -1.75 1.00
CA LEU A 210 13.40 -2.73 1.02
C LEU A 210 13.72 -3.89 0.08
N LEU A 211 13.37 -5.09 0.52
CA LEU A 211 13.30 -6.31 -0.27
C LEU A 211 11.84 -6.57 -0.61
N VAL A 212 11.59 -6.91 -1.88
CA VAL A 212 10.26 -7.27 -2.35
C VAL A 212 10.29 -8.66 -2.97
N ASP A 213 9.41 -9.53 -2.47
CA ASP A 213 9.13 -10.82 -3.07
C ASP A 213 7.70 -10.82 -3.62
N ILE A 214 7.47 -11.46 -4.76
CA ILE A 214 6.14 -11.60 -5.35
C ILE A 214 5.75 -13.06 -5.42
N ASP A 215 4.55 -13.36 -4.94
CA ASP A 215 3.83 -14.60 -5.19
C ASP A 215 2.85 -14.41 -6.36
N PHE A 216 3.01 -15.24 -7.39
CA PHE A 216 2.21 -15.22 -8.61
C PHE A 216 1.07 -16.25 -8.62
N THR A 217 1.02 -17.15 -7.64
CA THR A 217 0.20 -18.37 -7.71
C THR A 217 -0.62 -18.66 -6.47
N SER A 218 -0.08 -18.53 -5.26
CA SER A 218 -0.77 -19.03 -4.06
C SER A 218 -1.77 -18.05 -3.47
N GLY A 219 -1.69 -16.77 -3.85
CA GLY A 219 -2.51 -15.72 -3.23
C GLY A 219 -2.00 -15.34 -1.83
N GLY A 220 -0.70 -15.47 -1.60
CA GLY A 220 -0.02 -15.11 -0.36
C GLY A 220 -0.17 -16.13 0.76
N THR A 221 -0.46 -17.39 0.43
CA THR A 221 -0.63 -18.47 1.42
C THR A 221 0.60 -19.37 1.56
N ASP A 222 1.42 -19.49 0.50
CA ASP A 222 2.62 -20.32 0.45
C ASP A 222 3.89 -19.45 0.45
N PRO A 223 4.71 -19.47 1.52
CA PRO A 223 5.97 -18.73 1.56
C PRO A 223 6.95 -19.10 0.46
N SER A 224 6.90 -20.33 -0.07
CA SER A 224 7.82 -20.81 -1.10
C SER A 224 7.48 -20.29 -2.50
N ALA A 225 6.23 -19.83 -2.70
CA ALA A 225 5.78 -19.23 -3.94
C ALA A 225 6.34 -17.82 -4.17
N PHE A 226 6.79 -17.14 -3.10
CA PHE A 226 7.41 -15.83 -3.15
C PHE A 226 8.78 -15.88 -3.82
N LYS A 227 8.96 -15.05 -4.85
CA LYS A 227 10.23 -14.88 -5.57
C LYS A 227 10.68 -13.43 -5.50
N SER A 228 11.94 -13.21 -5.14
CA SER A 228 12.52 -11.87 -5.08
C SER A 228 12.51 -11.21 -6.45
N VAL A 229 12.22 -9.91 -6.45
CA VAL A 229 12.14 -9.08 -7.65
C VAL A 229 12.95 -7.80 -7.47
N GLU A 230 13.24 -7.13 -8.57
CA GLU A 230 13.99 -5.88 -8.55
C GLU A 230 13.15 -4.73 -8.01
N VAL A 231 13.72 -3.96 -7.09
CA VAL A 231 13.15 -2.70 -6.59
C VAL A 231 13.89 -1.55 -7.28
N VAL A 232 13.23 -0.91 -8.23
CA VAL A 232 13.78 0.11 -9.13
C VAL A 232 13.88 1.47 -8.44
N GLN A 233 12.91 1.79 -7.59
CA GLN A 233 12.93 2.95 -6.71
C GLN A 233 12.72 2.46 -5.28
N ASN A 234 13.71 2.71 -4.44
CA ASN A 234 13.76 2.20 -3.08
C ASN A 234 13.96 3.33 -2.08
N ILE A 235 13.69 3.03 -0.81
CA ILE A 235 13.89 3.97 0.30
C ILE A 235 15.34 3.91 0.73
N ILE A 236 15.94 5.07 0.91
CA ILE A 236 17.30 5.18 1.43
C ILE A 236 17.27 4.81 2.92
N GLY A 237 18.18 3.92 3.30
CA GLY A 237 18.41 3.53 4.69
C GLY A 237 19.61 2.60 4.78
N VAL A 238 20.15 2.43 5.98
CA VAL A 238 21.24 1.49 6.25
C VAL A 238 20.71 0.43 7.21
N LEU A 239 20.60 -0.81 6.74
CA LEU A 239 20.06 -1.94 7.52
C LEU A 239 18.65 -1.71 8.09
N GLY A 240 17.81 -0.95 7.39
CA GLY A 240 16.47 -0.60 7.87
C GLY A 240 16.41 0.69 8.69
N PHE A 241 17.53 1.39 8.89
CA PHE A 241 17.60 2.63 9.67
C PHE A 241 17.66 3.91 8.82
N SER A 242 16.91 4.94 9.21
CA SER A 242 17.09 6.33 8.77
C SER A 242 16.68 7.31 9.89
N THR A 243 16.96 8.61 9.73
CA THR A 243 16.54 9.66 10.69
C THR A 243 15.13 10.21 10.41
N VAL A 244 14.43 9.63 9.43
CA VAL A 244 13.09 10.06 9.02
C VAL A 244 12.04 9.22 9.75
N SER A 245 10.87 9.79 9.99
CA SER A 245 9.75 9.10 10.62
C SER A 245 8.42 9.67 10.14
N SER A 246 7.34 8.90 10.33
CA SER A 246 5.98 9.28 9.91
C SER A 246 5.89 9.79 8.46
N THR A 247 6.58 9.15 7.52
CA THR A 247 6.80 9.68 6.16
C THR A 247 6.46 8.64 5.09
N ASP A 248 5.73 9.08 4.06
CA ASP A 248 5.40 8.28 2.89
C ASP A 248 6.50 8.38 1.83
N PHE A 249 6.93 7.24 1.29
CA PHE A 249 7.94 7.15 0.24
C PHE A 249 7.41 6.40 -0.98
N PRO A 250 7.79 6.83 -2.20
CA PRO A 250 7.54 6.07 -3.41
C PRO A 250 8.44 4.83 -3.46
N VAL A 251 7.84 3.67 -3.72
CA VAL A 251 8.53 2.41 -3.98
C VAL A 251 8.05 1.86 -5.31
N VAL A 252 8.98 1.56 -6.21
CA VAL A 252 8.67 1.03 -7.55
C VAL A 252 9.37 -0.31 -7.72
N VAL A 253 8.59 -1.31 -8.13
CA VAL A 253 9.02 -2.70 -8.26
C VAL A 253 8.87 -3.14 -9.71
N LYS A 254 9.84 -3.88 -10.23
CA LYS A 254 9.78 -4.46 -11.56
C LYS A 254 9.22 -5.89 -11.49
N VAL A 255 8.04 -6.10 -12.07
CA VAL A 255 7.51 -7.45 -12.24
C VAL A 255 8.21 -8.12 -13.43
N PRO A 256 8.76 -9.34 -13.27
CA PRO A 256 9.46 -10.03 -14.35
C PRO A 256 8.55 -10.34 -15.54
N VAL A 257 9.10 -10.21 -16.76
CA VAL A 257 8.40 -10.54 -18.01
C VAL A 257 7.96 -12.01 -18.03
N GLY A 258 6.79 -12.28 -18.61
CA GLY A 258 6.25 -13.64 -18.74
C GLY A 258 5.65 -14.21 -17.46
N LYS A 259 5.59 -13.44 -16.37
CA LYS A 259 4.81 -13.79 -15.19
C LYS A 259 3.36 -13.37 -15.38
N VAL A 260 2.44 -14.16 -14.83
CA VAL A 260 1.00 -13.90 -14.83
C VAL A 260 0.49 -14.16 -13.42
N CYS A 261 -0.38 -13.29 -12.93
CA CYS A 261 -1.07 -13.52 -11.67
C CYS A 261 -2.15 -14.59 -11.85
N SER A 262 -2.07 -15.65 -11.07
CA SER A 262 -3.01 -16.78 -11.10
C SER A 262 -3.62 -17.10 -9.73
N GLY A 263 -3.13 -16.45 -8.67
CA GLY A 263 -3.64 -16.65 -7.32
C GLY A 263 -5.11 -16.27 -7.19
N THR A 264 -5.75 -16.90 -6.22
CA THR A 264 -7.13 -16.61 -5.84
C THR A 264 -7.19 -16.23 -4.37
N VAL A 265 -7.73 -15.05 -4.07
CA VAL A 265 -7.87 -14.54 -2.70
C VAL A 265 -9.25 -13.96 -2.51
N ALA A 266 -9.94 -14.36 -1.44
CA ALA A 266 -11.31 -13.93 -1.15
C ALA A 266 -12.31 -14.09 -2.33
N GLY A 267 -12.11 -15.09 -3.19
CA GLY A 267 -12.92 -15.33 -4.39
C GLY A 267 -12.55 -14.50 -5.62
N VAL A 268 -11.53 -13.64 -5.52
CA VAL A 268 -10.97 -12.90 -6.67
C VAL A 268 -9.83 -13.70 -7.26
N SER A 269 -9.92 -14.04 -8.53
CA SER A 269 -8.85 -14.73 -9.28
C SER A 269 -7.94 -13.75 -10.01
N GLY A 270 -6.77 -14.22 -10.41
CA GLY A 270 -5.78 -13.40 -11.14
C GLY A 270 -4.97 -12.49 -10.22
N VAL A 271 -4.79 -12.86 -8.95
CA VAL A 271 -4.14 -12.04 -7.93
C VAL A 271 -2.69 -12.44 -7.76
N CYS A 272 -1.80 -11.45 -7.75
CA CYS A 272 -0.46 -11.57 -7.21
C CYS A 272 -0.38 -10.87 -5.86
N ILE A 273 0.50 -11.36 -4.99
CA ILE A 273 0.79 -10.73 -3.72
C ILE A 273 2.27 -10.33 -3.67
N ALA A 274 2.53 -9.04 -3.52
CA ALA A 274 3.86 -8.54 -3.19
C ALA A 274 4.02 -8.49 -1.67
N ARG A 275 5.09 -9.06 -1.16
CA ARG A 275 5.51 -8.98 0.24
C ARG A 275 6.74 -8.09 0.31
N VAL A 276 6.64 -7.02 1.09
CA VAL A 276 7.68 -6.00 1.22
C VAL A 276 8.20 -6.02 2.64
N ARG A 277 9.52 -6.05 2.80
CA ARG A 277 10.19 -6.01 4.11
C ARG A 277 11.50 -5.24 4.03
N ASN A 278 11.91 -4.59 5.11
CA ASN A 278 13.26 -4.06 5.24
C ASN A 278 14.24 -5.12 5.78
N SER A 279 15.49 -4.72 6.00
CA SER A 279 16.57 -5.61 6.51
C SER A 279 16.85 -5.45 8.00
N ALA A 280 15.89 -4.93 8.78
CA ALA A 280 16.06 -4.69 10.20
C ALA A 280 16.30 -5.99 10.99
N THR A 281 17.38 -6.04 11.78
CA THR A 281 17.73 -7.20 12.61
C THR A 281 16.70 -7.47 13.71
N ALA A 282 16.02 -6.43 14.20
CA ALA A 282 14.94 -6.56 15.17
C ALA A 282 13.75 -7.37 14.60
N GLY A 283 13.67 -7.50 13.29
CA GLY A 283 12.70 -8.29 12.55
C GLY A 283 12.42 -7.56 11.24
N PRO A 284 12.58 -8.18 10.07
CA PRO A 284 12.23 -7.51 8.82
C PRO A 284 10.79 -6.98 8.86
N PHE A 285 10.62 -5.67 8.70
CA PHE A 285 9.35 -4.98 8.84
C PHE A 285 8.82 -4.50 7.50
N GLY A 286 7.50 -4.56 7.33
CA GLY A 286 6.86 -3.98 6.17
C GLY A 286 5.40 -4.37 6.08
N GLY A 287 5.00 -4.86 4.90
CA GLY A 287 3.62 -5.20 4.64
C GLY A 287 3.45 -5.99 3.35
N ALA A 288 2.20 -6.07 2.88
CA ALA A 288 1.88 -6.77 1.65
C ALA A 288 0.91 -5.97 0.79
N ALA A 289 0.93 -6.24 -0.51
CA ALA A 289 0.14 -5.56 -1.53
C ALA A 289 -0.49 -6.58 -2.48
N ALA A 290 -1.73 -6.35 -2.89
CA ALA A 290 -2.40 -7.13 -3.93
C ALA A 290 -2.47 -6.34 -5.23
N PHE A 291 -2.22 -7.02 -6.34
CA PHE A 291 -2.29 -6.44 -7.67
C PHE A 291 -2.59 -7.53 -8.70
N THR A 292 -2.88 -7.09 -9.92
CA THR A 292 -3.01 -7.95 -11.10
C THR A 292 -1.91 -7.62 -12.10
N HIS A 293 -1.44 -8.65 -12.80
CA HIS A 293 -0.44 -8.54 -13.83
C HIS A 293 -0.75 -9.59 -14.89
N ASN A 294 -1.10 -9.10 -16.08
CA ASN A 294 -1.22 -9.91 -17.27
C ASN A 294 -0.56 -9.14 -18.43
N PRO A 295 0.67 -9.52 -18.84
CA PRO A 295 1.39 -8.85 -19.91
C PRO A 295 0.63 -8.88 -21.26
N GLU A 296 -0.20 -9.89 -21.53
CA GLU A 296 -1.01 -9.95 -22.77
C GLU A 296 -2.14 -8.91 -22.81
N ALA A 297 -2.70 -8.56 -21.64
CA ALA A 297 -3.75 -7.54 -21.55
C ALA A 297 -3.20 -6.10 -21.77
N ALA A 298 -1.90 -5.90 -21.55
CA ALA A 298 -1.24 -4.60 -21.73
C ALA A 298 -0.98 -4.27 -23.22
N GLU A 299 -0.73 -5.27 -24.06
CA GLU A 299 -0.53 -5.08 -25.51
C GLU A 299 -1.84 -4.81 -26.27
N GLY A 300 -2.99 -5.24 -25.73
CA GLY A 300 -4.31 -5.07 -26.33
C GLY A 300 -4.92 -3.67 -26.23
N ARG A 301 -4.39 -2.79 -25.37
CA ARG A 301 -4.81 -1.38 -25.26
C ARG A 301 -3.89 -0.45 -26.05
N LYS A 302 -3.75 -0.66 -27.36
CA LYS A 302 -3.32 0.45 -28.22
C LYS A 302 -4.41 1.52 -28.20
N ALA A 303 -4.06 2.74 -27.79
CA ALA A 303 -4.95 3.89 -27.85
C ALA A 303 -5.64 3.93 -29.22
N SER A 304 -6.97 4.02 -29.21
CA SER A 304 -7.76 4.04 -30.45
C SER A 304 -7.46 5.34 -31.20
N ALA A 305 -6.44 5.31 -32.06
CA ALA A 305 -6.15 6.37 -33.01
C ALA A 305 -7.22 6.32 -34.11
N LYS A 306 -8.42 6.83 -33.82
CA LYS A 306 -9.47 6.98 -34.83
C LYS A 306 -10.21 8.31 -34.69
N PHE A 307 -9.47 9.40 -34.93
CA PHE A 307 -10.05 10.60 -35.51
C PHE A 307 -9.12 11.12 -36.61
N ARG A 308 -9.11 10.41 -37.74
CA ARG A 308 -8.58 10.97 -38.99
C ARG A 308 -9.69 11.79 -39.63
N HIS A 309 -9.52 13.10 -39.63
CA HIS A 309 -10.31 14.04 -40.43
C HIS A 309 -10.48 13.51 -41.85
N ARG A 310 -11.73 13.40 -42.26
CA ARG A 310 -12.12 13.26 -43.66
C ARG A 310 -12.71 14.63 -44.04
N GLN A 311 -11.90 15.49 -44.62
CA GLN A 311 -12.39 16.61 -45.41
C GLN A 311 -12.34 16.17 -46.88
N VAL A 312 -13.52 16.07 -47.48
CA VAL A 312 -13.77 16.32 -48.90
C VAL A 312 -14.75 17.47 -48.94
#